data_AF-A0A7S2YWY1-F1
#
_entry.id   AF-A0A7S2YWY1-F1
#
_cell.length_a   1.000
_cell.length_b   1.000
_cell.length_c   1.000
_cell.angle_alpha   90.00
_cell.angle_beta   90.00
_cell.angle_gamma   90.00
#
_symmetry.space_group_name_H-M   'P 1'
#
loop_
_entity.id
_entity.type
_entity.pdbx_description
1 polymer ?
#
loop_
_entity_poly.entity_id
_entity_poly.type
_entity_poly.pdbx_seq_one_letter_code
_entity_poly.pdbx_strand_id
1 'polypeptide(L)'
;MLSEVSPKGLFSIFERFRGILQEGGVGKRVQYIIEGLFAVRKGNFEDFPALTPELDLVEMDDQITHEISLEDRLEPQTSLDTFAVDSDFEASEKRYEAIKKEILGDSDSDEDEGEDASGDEGSSSEEEEEEREGEEQGGAPVPPATLGQQQQQQQ
;
A
#
# COMPACT_ATOMS: atom_id res chain seq x y z
N MET A 1 15.86 -5.66 1.93
CA MET A 1 15.27 -6.73 1.09
C MET A 1 15.25 -8.09 1.80
N LEU A 2 14.38 -9.04 1.41
CA LEU A 2 14.33 -10.38 2.04
C LEU A 2 15.66 -11.16 1.89
N SER A 3 16.41 -10.89 0.81
CA SER A 3 17.77 -11.40 0.61
C SER A 3 18.76 -10.94 1.69
N GLU A 4 18.56 -9.75 2.27
CA GLU A 4 19.42 -9.16 3.30
C GLU A 4 18.97 -9.58 4.71
N VAL A 5 17.66 -9.55 4.96
CA VAL A 5 17.08 -9.82 6.28
C VAL A 5 17.00 -11.32 6.56
N SER A 6 16.70 -12.16 5.56
CA SER A 6 16.57 -13.62 5.71
C SER A 6 17.08 -14.38 4.47
N PRO A 7 18.41 -14.37 4.20
CA PRO A 7 18.99 -15.06 3.05
C PRO A 7 18.72 -16.57 3.05
N LYS A 8 18.70 -17.19 4.24
CA LYS A 8 18.40 -18.63 4.40
C LYS A 8 16.93 -18.94 4.10
N GLY A 9 16.01 -18.08 4.55
CA GLY A 9 14.58 -18.22 4.25
C GLY A 9 14.32 -18.12 2.75
N LEU A 10 14.89 -17.09 2.11
CA LEU A 10 14.81 -16.91 0.66
C LEU A 10 15.38 -18.13 -0.09
N PHE A 11 16.54 -18.63 0.31
CA PHE A 11 17.13 -19.84 -0.29
C PHE A 11 16.18 -21.04 -0.19
N SER A 12 15.62 -21.30 0.99
CA SER A 12 14.67 -22.40 1.22
C SER A 12 13.45 -22.33 0.30
N ILE A 13 12.88 -21.13 0.10
CA ILE A 13 11.75 -20.91 -0.81
C ILE A 13 12.10 -21.30 -2.25
N PHE A 14 13.27 -20.90 -2.73
CA PHE A 14 13.71 -21.23 -4.09
C PHE A 14 14.07 -22.70 -4.28
N GLU A 15 14.61 -23.38 -3.26
CA GLU A 15 14.79 -24.83 -3.30
C GLU A 15 13.45 -25.55 -3.43
N ARG A 16 12.42 -25.07 -2.71
CA ARG A 16 11.06 -25.62 -2.82
C ARG A 16 10.48 -25.42 -4.23
N PHE A 17 10.67 -24.26 -4.83
CA PHE A 17 10.26 -24.02 -6.22
C PHE A 17 11.01 -24.91 -7.22
N ARG A 18 12.30 -25.17 -6.99
CA ARG A 18 13.07 -26.11 -7.81
C ARG A 18 12.51 -27.53 -7.71
N GLY A 19 12.16 -27.98 -6.50
CA GLY A 19 11.52 -29.29 -6.28
C GLY A 19 10.22 -29.43 -7.09
N ILE A 20 9.35 -28.42 -7.00
CA ILE A 20 8.08 -28.37 -7.75
C ILE A 20 8.29 -28.49 -9.27
N LEU A 21 9.32 -27.84 -9.83
CA LEU A 21 9.67 -27.95 -11.25
C LEU A 21 10.19 -29.35 -11.62
N GLN A 22 11.01 -29.96 -10.76
CA GLN A 22 11.62 -31.26 -11.00
C GLN A 22 10.65 -32.43 -10.88
N GLU A 23 9.65 -32.32 -9.99
CA GLU A 23 8.59 -33.33 -9.83
C GLU A 23 7.74 -33.48 -11.10
N GLY A 24 7.70 -32.47 -11.98
CA GLY A 24 7.09 -32.56 -13.31
C GLY A 24 5.55 -32.63 -13.32
N GLY A 25 4.90 -32.51 -12.16
CA GLY A 25 3.44 -32.55 -12.01
C GLY A 25 2.73 -31.21 -12.21
N VAL A 26 3.44 -30.16 -12.64
CA VAL A 26 2.90 -28.80 -12.79
C VAL A 26 2.49 -28.46 -14.21
N GLY A 27 1.41 -27.69 -14.36
CA GLY A 27 0.97 -27.19 -15.66
C GLY A 27 1.93 -26.15 -16.25
N LYS A 28 1.95 -26.02 -17.59
CA LYS A 28 2.84 -25.11 -18.32
C LYS A 28 2.81 -23.66 -17.82
N ARG A 29 1.65 -23.14 -17.45
CA ARG A 29 1.51 -21.78 -16.90
C ARG A 29 2.32 -21.59 -15.62
N VAL A 30 2.21 -22.54 -14.68
CA VAL A 30 2.93 -22.48 -13.39
C VAL A 30 4.43 -22.62 -13.63
N GLN A 31 4.84 -23.52 -14.53
CA GLN A 31 6.22 -23.66 -14.94
C GLN A 31 6.82 -22.34 -15.45
N TYR A 32 6.16 -21.67 -16.40
CA TYR A 32 6.63 -20.37 -16.92
C TYR A 32 6.73 -19.29 -15.85
N ILE A 33 5.79 -19.25 -14.90
CA ILE A 33 5.83 -18.28 -13.79
C ILE A 33 7.05 -18.54 -12.90
N ILE A 34 7.29 -19.78 -12.52
CA ILE A 34 8.44 -20.13 -11.66
C ILE A 34 9.75 -19.86 -12.42
N GLU A 35 9.88 -20.29 -13.68
CA GLU A 35 11.08 -20.01 -14.49
C GLU A 35 11.34 -18.50 -14.64
N GLY A 36 10.28 -17.71 -14.83
CA GLY A 36 10.36 -16.24 -14.83
C GLY A 36 10.91 -15.69 -13.52
N LEU A 37 10.44 -16.20 -12.37
CA LEU A 37 10.95 -15.81 -11.05
C LEU A 37 12.45 -16.14 -10.88
N PHE A 38 12.93 -17.26 -11.42
CA PHE A 38 14.36 -17.59 -11.42
C PHE A 38 15.17 -16.63 -12.30
N ALA A 39 14.63 -16.18 -13.43
CA ALA A 39 15.26 -15.16 -14.26
C ALA A 39 15.39 -13.82 -13.52
N VAL A 40 14.32 -13.38 -12.85
CA VAL A 40 14.33 -12.16 -12.01
C VAL A 40 15.38 -12.27 -10.90
N ARG A 41 15.46 -13.42 -10.20
CA ARG A 41 16.49 -13.63 -9.17
C ARG A 41 17.91 -13.56 -9.74
N LYS A 42 18.14 -14.08 -10.96
CA LYS A 42 19.45 -14.02 -11.62
C LYS A 42 19.86 -12.59 -11.95
N GLY A 43 18.90 -11.73 -12.27
CA GLY A 43 19.08 -10.28 -12.41
C GLY A 43 19.03 -9.52 -11.07
N ASN A 44 19.24 -10.19 -9.92
CA ASN A 44 19.26 -9.58 -8.59
C ASN A 44 18.08 -8.65 -8.27
N PHE A 45 16.91 -8.88 -8.87
CA PHE A 45 15.73 -8.04 -8.70
C PHE A 45 15.96 -6.57 -9.12
N GLU A 46 16.86 -6.29 -10.07
CA GLU A 46 17.19 -4.92 -10.53
C GLU A 46 15.95 -4.15 -11.01
N ASP A 47 15.02 -4.81 -11.69
CA ASP A 47 13.75 -4.21 -12.15
C ASP A 47 12.68 -4.07 -11.05
N PHE A 48 12.98 -4.54 -9.83
CA PHE A 48 12.04 -4.60 -8.69
C PHE A 48 12.69 -3.98 -7.43
N PRO A 49 12.96 -2.66 -7.44
CA PRO A 49 13.51 -1.97 -6.27
C PRO A 49 12.57 -2.12 -5.08
N ALA A 50 13.13 -2.30 -3.88
CA ALA A 50 12.34 -2.49 -2.65
C ALA A 50 11.56 -1.24 -2.25
N LEU A 51 12.11 -0.06 -2.54
CA LEU A 51 11.52 1.24 -2.28
C LEU A 51 11.87 2.17 -3.45
N THR A 52 10.87 2.85 -3.99
CA THR A 52 11.09 3.90 -4.99
C THR A 52 11.59 5.15 -4.28
N PRO A 53 12.57 5.90 -4.84
CA PRO A 53 13.17 7.05 -4.16
C PRO A 53 12.18 8.11 -3.67
N GLU A 54 11.08 8.32 -4.38
CA GLU A 54 10.02 9.28 -4.02
C GLU A 54 9.23 8.87 -2.77
N LEU A 55 9.34 7.61 -2.34
CA LEU A 55 8.66 7.05 -1.17
C LEU A 55 9.61 6.87 0.04
N ASP A 56 10.89 7.25 -0.09
CA ASP A 56 11.87 7.19 0.99
C ASP A 56 11.80 8.45 1.86
N LEU A 57 10.75 8.52 2.69
CA LEU A 57 10.39 9.72 3.46
C LEU A 57 10.71 9.63 4.96
N VAL A 58 11.00 8.44 5.48
CA VAL A 58 11.14 8.18 6.91
C VAL A 58 12.50 7.58 7.20
N GLU A 59 13.25 8.22 8.09
CA GLU A 59 14.56 7.74 8.52
C GLU A 59 14.46 6.36 9.16
N MET A 60 15.48 5.53 8.97
CA MET A 60 15.46 4.13 9.41
C MET A 60 15.28 3.98 10.94
N ASP A 61 15.81 4.94 11.72
CA ASP A 61 15.70 4.94 13.18
C ASP A 61 14.29 5.31 13.68
N ASP A 62 13.48 5.97 12.85
CA ASP A 62 12.09 6.37 13.16
C ASP A 62 11.05 5.35 12.65
N GLN A 63 11.49 4.30 11.94
CA GLN A 63 10.59 3.26 11.43
C GLN A 63 10.20 2.25 12.51
N ILE A 64 8.90 2.05 12.70
CA ILE A 64 8.36 1.03 13.61
C ILE A 64 7.97 -0.22 12.80
N THR A 65 8.75 -1.29 12.94
CA THR A 65 8.47 -2.58 12.29
C THR A 65 7.55 -3.43 13.17
N HIS A 66 6.38 -3.79 12.64
CA HIS A 66 5.42 -4.65 13.32
C HIS A 66 5.65 -6.12 12.91
N GLU A 67 5.78 -7.02 13.90
CA GLU A 67 5.87 -8.47 13.65
C GLU A 67 4.49 -9.12 13.73
N ILE A 68 3.97 -9.56 12.58
CA ILE A 68 2.66 -10.20 12.46
C ILE A 68 2.82 -11.55 11.76
N SER A 69 2.25 -12.61 12.34
CA SER A 69 2.24 -13.96 11.79
C SER A 69 1.00 -14.21 10.92
N LEU A 70 1.11 -15.16 9.99
CA LEU A 70 -0.02 -15.61 9.16
C LEU A 70 -1.11 -16.35 9.97
N GLU A 71 -0.76 -16.84 11.15
CA GLU A 71 -1.68 -17.58 12.03
C GLU A 71 -2.39 -16.67 13.03
N ASP A 72 -2.00 -15.39 13.10
CA ASP A 72 -2.56 -14.45 14.05
C ASP A 72 -4.00 -14.09 13.69
N ARG A 73 -4.84 -13.99 14.72
CA ARG A 73 -6.21 -13.49 14.59
C ARG A 73 -6.20 -12.00 14.90
N LEU A 74 -6.37 -11.19 13.86
CA LEU A 74 -6.38 -9.73 13.97
C LEU A 74 -7.83 -9.23 14.10
N GLU A 75 -8.03 -8.25 14.97
CA GLU A 75 -9.28 -7.49 15.09
C GLU A 75 -9.24 -6.34 14.07
N PRO A 76 -10.11 -6.32 13.04
CA PRO A 76 -10.09 -5.30 12.00
C PRO A 76 -10.58 -3.93 12.47
N GLN A 77 -11.16 -3.82 13.67
CA GLN A 77 -11.64 -2.57 14.28
C GLN A 77 -12.59 -1.75 13.37
N THR A 78 -13.40 -2.41 12.54
CA THR A 78 -14.28 -1.80 11.53
C THR A 78 -15.30 -0.79 12.11
N SER A 79 -15.56 -0.83 13.42
CA SER A 79 -16.37 0.20 14.08
C SER A 79 -15.77 1.61 13.97
N LEU A 80 -14.46 1.73 13.78
CA LEU A 80 -13.77 3.02 13.61
C LEU A 80 -14.05 3.67 12.24
N ASP A 81 -14.54 2.90 11.26
CA ASP A 81 -14.88 3.40 9.92
C ASP A 81 -16.24 4.10 9.87
N THR A 82 -17.02 4.02 10.96
CA THR A 82 -18.36 4.61 11.06
C THR A 82 -18.39 5.75 12.07
N PHE A 83 -19.07 6.84 11.72
CA PHE A 83 -19.27 7.93 12.66
C PHE A 83 -20.10 7.48 13.87
N ALA A 84 -19.55 7.72 15.05
CA ALA A 84 -20.20 7.50 16.33
C ALA A 84 -19.97 8.70 17.23
N VAL A 85 -20.93 8.99 18.10
CA VAL A 85 -20.80 10.08 19.09
C VAL A 85 -19.78 9.66 20.14
N ASP A 86 -18.72 10.46 20.29
CA ASP A 86 -17.74 10.32 21.37
C ASP A 86 -18.20 11.13 22.59
N SER A 87 -18.39 10.46 23.74
CA SER A 87 -18.73 11.14 25.00
C SER A 87 -17.59 12.00 25.53
N ASP A 88 -16.34 11.67 25.16
CA ASP A 88 -15.12 12.34 25.60
C ASP A 88 -14.52 13.23 24.48
N PHE A 89 -15.33 13.63 23.49
CA PHE A 89 -14.89 14.36 22.29
C PHE A 89 -13.94 15.53 22.61
N GLU A 90 -14.30 16.43 23.53
CA GLU A 90 -13.47 17.59 23.90
C GLU A 90 -12.07 17.18 24.42
N ALA A 91 -12.00 16.08 25.17
CA ALA A 91 -10.73 15.57 25.69
C ALA A 91 -9.91 14.86 24.60
N SER A 92 -10.57 14.13 23.69
CA SER A 92 -9.96 13.48 22.53
C SER A 92 -9.34 14.52 21.58
N GLU A 93 -10.07 15.58 21.23
CA GLU A 93 -9.59 16.67 20.37
C GLU A 93 -8.38 17.38 20.97
N LYS A 94 -8.43 17.69 22.28
CA LYS A 94 -7.30 18.32 22.96
C LYS A 94 -6.03 17.46 22.96
N ARG A 95 -6.18 16.12 23.06
CA ARG A 95 -5.04 15.19 22.96
C ARG A 95 -4.52 15.12 21.53
N TYR A 96 -5.41 15.09 20.54
CA TYR A 96 -5.04 15.08 19.13
C TYR A 96 -4.23 16.34 18.76
N GLU A 97 -4.70 17.52 19.16
CA GLU A 97 -3.99 18.79 18.91
C GLU A 97 -2.59 18.81 19.55
N ALA A 98 -2.45 18.27 20.75
CA ALA A 98 -1.13 18.15 21.40
C ALA A 98 -0.17 17.25 20.59
N ILE A 99 -0.66 16.11 20.08
CA ILE A 99 0.14 15.18 19.25
C ILE A 99 0.47 15.80 17.89
N LYS A 100 -0.50 16.46 17.26
CA LYS A 100 -0.30 17.15 15.97
C LYS A 100 0.82 18.18 16.08
N LYS A 101 0.79 19.00 17.14
CA LYS A 101 1.83 20.00 17.43
C LYS A 101 3.19 19.38 17.73
N GLU A 102 3.23 18.23 18.39
CA GLU A 102 4.47 17.48 18.64
C GLU A 102 5.10 16.99 17.33
N ILE A 103 4.30 16.45 16.41
CA ILE A 103 4.78 15.83 15.16
C ILE A 103 5.13 16.89 14.10
N LEU A 104 4.27 17.89 13.90
CA LEU A 104 4.38 18.88 12.81
C LEU A 104 5.03 20.20 13.25
N GLY A 105 5.16 20.44 14.56
CA GLY A 105 5.59 21.72 15.11
C GLY A 105 4.47 22.76 15.14
N ASP A 106 4.82 24.00 15.52
CA ASP A 106 3.87 25.11 15.77
C ASP A 106 3.59 25.99 14.54
N SER A 107 3.98 25.53 13.35
CA SER A 107 3.97 26.35 12.12
C SER A 107 2.57 26.61 11.56
N ASP A 108 1.53 25.99 12.12
CA ASP A 108 0.12 26.19 11.76
C ASP A 108 -0.61 27.17 12.71
N SER A 109 0.05 27.70 13.75
CA SER A 109 -0.58 28.54 14.77
C SER A 109 -0.79 30.02 14.40
N ASP A 110 -0.57 30.41 13.13
CA ASP A 110 -0.71 31.81 12.69
C ASP A 110 -1.91 32.09 11.75
N GLU A 111 -2.79 31.11 11.46
CA GLU A 111 -3.89 31.30 10.47
C GLU A 111 -5.32 30.96 10.94
N ASP A 112 -5.62 30.80 12.24
CA ASP A 112 -7.02 30.60 12.67
C ASP A 112 -7.40 31.27 14.01
N GLU A 113 -7.34 32.61 14.04
CA GLU A 113 -8.14 33.43 14.97
C GLU A 113 -9.21 34.21 14.18
N GLY A 114 -10.03 33.49 13.40
CA GLY A 114 -11.01 34.06 12.46
C GLY A 114 -12.47 33.68 12.70
N GLU A 115 -12.87 33.22 13.88
CA GLU A 115 -14.29 32.96 14.19
C GLU A 115 -14.97 34.19 14.84
N ASP A 116 -15.49 35.11 14.02
CA ASP A 116 -16.69 35.90 14.37
C ASP A 116 -17.37 36.49 13.12
N ALA A 117 -18.34 35.76 12.56
CA ALA A 117 -19.40 36.35 11.71
C ALA A 117 -20.62 35.42 11.66
N SER A 118 -21.46 35.59 12.67
CA SER A 118 -22.89 35.28 12.67
C SER A 118 -23.57 35.45 11.30
N GLY A 119 -24.26 34.42 10.83
CA GLY A 119 -25.10 34.44 9.64
C GLY A 119 -26.32 33.53 9.83
N ASP A 120 -27.24 33.94 10.70
CA ASP A 120 -28.62 33.45 10.75
C ASP A 120 -29.39 34.13 9.62
N GLU A 121 -29.92 33.39 8.64
CA GLU A 121 -31.19 33.69 7.95
C GLU A 121 -31.63 32.41 7.19
N GLY A 122 -32.70 31.75 7.64
CA GLY A 122 -33.19 30.50 7.04
C GLY A 122 -33.92 30.65 5.70
N SER A 123 -34.04 29.54 4.95
CA SER A 123 -35.21 29.26 4.12
C SER A 123 -35.32 27.77 3.81
N SER A 124 -36.41 27.17 4.30
CA SER A 124 -36.93 25.87 3.90
C SER A 124 -37.41 25.90 2.45
N SER A 125 -37.16 24.86 1.66
CA SER A 125 -38.14 24.24 0.73
C SER A 125 -37.58 23.01 0.01
N GLU A 126 -38.24 21.89 0.29
CA GLU A 126 -38.76 20.89 -0.65
C GLU A 126 -37.82 19.89 -1.37
N GLU A 127 -38.26 18.63 -1.25
CA GLU A 127 -37.80 17.37 -1.81
C GLU A 127 -37.92 17.35 -3.34
N GLU A 128 -36.96 16.76 -4.07
CA GLU A 128 -37.22 15.94 -5.26
C GLU A 128 -36.12 14.86 -5.42
N GLU A 129 -36.55 13.61 -5.57
CA GLU A 129 -35.75 12.44 -5.96
C GLU A 129 -35.37 12.52 -7.45
N GLU A 130 -34.13 12.18 -7.82
CA GLU A 130 -33.84 11.57 -9.13
C GLU A 130 -32.69 10.55 -9.02
N GLU A 131 -33.04 9.28 -9.27
CA GLU A 131 -32.14 8.18 -9.57
C GLU A 131 -31.36 8.44 -10.87
N ARG A 132 -30.04 8.18 -10.90
CA ARG A 132 -29.33 7.81 -12.14
C ARG A 132 -28.26 6.75 -11.90
N GLU A 133 -28.49 5.59 -12.50
CA GLU A 133 -27.56 4.48 -12.71
C GLU A 133 -26.52 4.76 -13.81
N GLY A 134 -25.40 4.04 -13.78
CA GLY A 134 -24.44 3.82 -14.88
C GLY A 134 -23.17 4.69 -14.81
N GLU A 135 -21.94 4.23 -15.07
CA GLU A 135 -21.45 3.00 -15.69
C GLU A 135 -19.99 2.72 -15.26
N GLU A 136 -19.66 1.43 -15.27
CA GLU A 136 -18.32 0.83 -15.30
C GLU A 136 -17.39 1.49 -16.33
N GLN A 137 -16.16 1.85 -15.93
CA GLN A 137 -15.02 1.86 -16.86
C GLN A 137 -13.86 1.07 -16.27
N GLY A 138 -13.70 -0.13 -16.80
CA GLY A 138 -12.57 -1.01 -16.55
C GLY A 138 -11.25 -0.39 -16.99
N GLY A 139 -10.27 -0.45 -16.09
CA GLY A 139 -8.88 -0.12 -16.38
C GLY A 139 -8.33 -1.04 -17.47
N ALA A 140 -7.73 -0.43 -18.49
CA ALA A 140 -7.14 -1.09 -19.64
C ALA A 140 -6.01 -2.08 -19.23
N PRO A 141 -5.81 -3.18 -19.98
CA PRO A 141 -4.75 -4.13 -19.70
C PRO A 141 -3.36 -3.56 -20.06
N VAL A 142 -2.39 -3.78 -19.17
CA VAL A 142 -0.97 -3.45 -19.35
C VAL A 142 -0.37 -4.32 -20.47
N PRO A 143 0.33 -3.76 -21.47
CA PRO A 143 0.95 -4.55 -22.53
C PRO A 143 2.21 -5.29 -22.03
N PRO A 144 2.51 -6.49 -22.55
CA PRO A 144 3.69 -7.26 -22.13
C PRO A 144 4.99 -6.62 -22.64
N ALA A 145 6.00 -6.58 -21.77
CA ALA A 145 7.34 -6.12 -22.08
C ALA A 145 7.95 -6.94 -23.23
N THR A 146 8.34 -6.26 -24.31
CA THR A 146 9.06 -6.82 -25.45
C THR A 146 10.45 -7.29 -25.01
N LEU A 147 10.65 -8.61 -24.98
CA LEU A 147 11.97 -9.23 -24.87
C LEU A 147 12.78 -8.86 -26.13
N GLY A 148 13.83 -8.06 -25.95
CA GLY A 148 14.77 -7.71 -27.02
C GLY A 148 15.47 -8.96 -27.53
N GLN A 149 15.10 -9.41 -28.73
CA GLN A 149 15.89 -10.34 -29.52
C GLN A 149 17.14 -9.59 -30.02
N GLN A 150 18.28 -9.78 -29.35
CA GLN A 150 19.55 -9.41 -29.97
C GLN A 150 19.98 -10.56 -30.89
N GLN A 151 19.82 -10.26 -32.16
CA GLN A 151 20.10 -11.06 -33.33
C GLN A 151 21.58 -11.47 -33.38
N GLN A 152 21.80 -12.76 -33.63
CA GLN A 152 23.05 -13.28 -34.17
C GLN A 152 23.36 -12.62 -35.51
N GLN A 153 24.61 -12.15 -35.63
CA GLN A 153 25.45 -11.92 -36.82
C GLN A 153 26.36 -10.74 -36.44
N GLN A 154 27.69 -10.84 -36.42
CA GLN A 154 28.54 -11.24 -37.54
C GLN A 154 29.90 -11.73 -37.00
N GLN A 155 30.41 -12.79 -37.64
CA GLN A 155 31.81 -13.20 -37.85
C GLN A 155 32.78 -13.23 -36.66
#